data_AF-D7MI18-F1
#
_entry.id   AF-D7MI18-F1
#
_cell.length_a   1.000
_cell.length_b   1.000
_cell.length_c   1.000
_cell.angle_alpha   90.00
_cell.angle_beta   90.00
_cell.angle_gamma   90.00
#
_symmetry.space_group_name_H-M   'P 1'
#
loop_
_entity.id
_entity.type
_entity.pdbx_description
1 polymer ?
#
loop_
_entity_poly.entity_id
_entity_poly.type
_entity_poly.pdbx_seq_one_letter_code
_entity_poly.pdbx_strand_id
1 'polypeptide(L)'
;MDKTWISLPRLIIVAIFVMVWGYEYEGTVRPLKRMIPPSHELDLTQLGAFDSARHGRMLQSHVHGAFSFPVERGTNPISRIYYTTLQIGTPPREFNVVIDTGSDVLWVSCISCVGCPLQNVTFFDPGASSSAVKLACSDKRCFSDLHKKSGCSPLEYKVEYSDGSFTSGYYISDLISFETVMSSNLTVKSSAPFVFGCSNLHAGLISLPETSIHGIVGLGKGRLLVVSQLSSQRLAPEVFSLCLSGGQEGGGVIILGENRLPNTVYTPLVRSQTHYNVNLKTFAVND
;
A
#
# COMPACT_ATOMS: atom_id res chain seq x y z
N MET A 1 46.81 42.33 66.22
CA MET A 1 47.74 42.35 65.08
C MET A 1 47.51 41.03 64.35
N ASP A 2 46.86 40.91 63.20
CA ASP A 2 46.40 41.86 62.18
C ASP A 2 45.13 41.29 61.51
N LYS A 3 44.29 42.20 60.99
CA LYS A 3 43.18 41.88 60.09
C LYS A 3 43.69 41.99 58.65
N THR A 4 43.38 41.03 57.78
CA THR A 4 43.04 41.28 56.37
C THR A 4 42.32 40.09 55.76
N TRP A 5 41.47 40.41 54.79
CA TRP A 5 40.37 39.62 54.24
C TRP A 5 40.78 38.86 52.97
N ILE A 6 40.17 37.71 52.72
CA ILE A 6 40.05 37.16 51.35
C ILE A 6 38.56 36.88 51.10
N SER A 7 38.06 37.51 50.04
CA SER A 7 36.69 37.43 49.52
C SER A 7 36.39 36.07 48.91
N LEU A 8 35.28 35.44 49.31
CA LEU A 8 34.68 34.31 48.60
C LEU A 8 33.63 34.83 47.59
N PRO A 9 33.59 34.29 46.36
CA PRO A 9 32.71 34.79 45.32
C PRO A 9 31.25 34.40 45.57
N ARG A 10 30.34 35.32 45.24
CA ARG A 10 28.89 35.14 45.30
C ARG A 10 28.45 34.03 44.34
N LEU A 11 27.86 32.96 44.85
CA LEU A 11 27.05 32.03 44.06
C LEU A 11 25.79 32.76 43.61
N ILE A 12 25.70 33.09 42.32
CA ILE A 12 24.46 33.54 41.69
C ILE A 12 23.66 32.28 41.37
N ILE A 13 22.61 32.01 42.14
CA ILE A 13 21.63 30.97 41.82
C ILE A 13 20.74 31.54 40.72
N VAL A 14 20.99 31.14 39.47
CA VAL A 14 20.08 31.41 38.35
C VAL A 14 18.93 30.40 38.45
N ALA A 15 17.78 30.83 38.94
CA ALA A 15 16.54 30.07 38.86
C ALA A 15 16.08 30.04 37.39
N ILE A 16 16.35 28.94 36.69
CA ILE A 16 15.81 28.68 35.36
C ILE A 16 14.34 28.27 35.54
N PHE A 17 13.43 29.22 35.34
CA PHE A 17 12.02 28.91 35.12
C PHE A 17 11.88 28.23 33.75
N VAL A 18 11.77 26.91 33.75
CA VAL A 18 11.33 26.17 32.56
C VAL A 18 9.82 26.42 32.42
N MET A 19 9.45 27.40 31.60
CA MET A 19 8.08 27.51 31.11
C MET A 19 7.83 26.34 30.17
N VAL A 20 7.10 25.34 30.65
CA VAL A 20 6.52 24.28 29.82
C VAL A 20 5.42 24.93 28.97
N TRP A 21 5.73 25.26 27.72
CA TRP A 21 4.71 25.56 26.73
C TRP A 21 4.05 24.24 26.34
N GLY A 22 2.87 23.99 26.89
CA GLY A 22 1.98 22.96 26.38
C GLY A 22 1.54 23.35 24.98
N TYR A 23 2.10 22.71 23.96
CA TYR A 23 1.51 22.74 22.63
C TYR A 23 0.31 21.80 22.63
N GLU A 24 -0.84 22.36 22.95
CA GLU A 24 -2.14 21.74 22.75
C GLU A 24 -2.37 21.67 21.23
N TYR A 25 -2.21 20.47 20.64
CA TYR A 25 -2.69 20.22 19.29
C TYR A 25 -4.21 20.21 19.35
N GLU A 26 -4.84 21.37 19.14
CA GLU A 26 -6.23 21.44 18.73
C GLU A 26 -6.37 20.68 17.41
N GLY A 27 -6.74 19.40 17.49
CA GLY A 27 -7.31 18.70 16.37
C GLY A 27 -8.56 19.47 15.97
N THR A 28 -8.49 20.28 14.91
CA THR A 28 -9.67 20.92 14.32
C THR A 28 -10.63 19.84 13.83
N VAL A 29 -11.51 19.39 14.71
CA VAL A 29 -12.73 18.68 14.33
C VAL A 29 -13.59 19.74 13.65
N ARG A 30 -13.59 19.75 12.31
CA ARG A 30 -14.54 20.60 11.57
C ARG A 30 -15.93 19.95 11.73
N PRO A 31 -16.86 20.56 12.47
CA PRO A 31 -18.21 20.04 12.52
C PRO A 31 -18.78 20.08 11.11
N LEU A 32 -19.30 18.95 10.65
CA LEU A 32 -20.02 18.89 9.38
C LEU A 32 -21.26 19.77 9.52
N LYS A 33 -21.20 20.97 8.91
CA LYS A 33 -22.37 21.81 8.76
C LYS A 33 -23.16 21.29 7.58
N ARG A 34 -24.46 21.09 7.76
CA ARG A 34 -25.34 20.84 6.61
C ARG A 34 -25.24 22.05 5.68
N MET A 35 -25.05 21.78 4.39
CA MET A 35 -25.06 22.81 3.37
C MET A 35 -26.45 23.48 3.28
N ILE A 36 -27.50 22.75 3.68
CA ILE A 36 -28.88 23.23 3.75
C ILE A 36 -29.34 23.14 5.22
N PRO A 37 -29.63 24.27 5.89
CA PRO A 37 -30.16 24.28 7.24
C PRO A 37 -31.52 23.56 7.32
N PRO A 38 -31.86 22.93 8.46
CA PRO A 38 -33.15 22.22 8.62
C PRO A 38 -34.39 23.11 8.44
N SER A 39 -34.24 24.43 8.56
CA SER A 39 -35.31 25.43 8.45
C SER A 39 -35.49 25.99 7.04
N HIS A 40 -34.77 25.47 6.03
CA HIS A 40 -34.81 25.99 4.66
C HIS A 40 -35.61 25.03 3.77
N GLU A 41 -36.79 25.49 3.33
CA GLU A 41 -37.55 24.83 2.27
C GLU A 41 -36.90 25.16 0.92
N LEU A 42 -36.49 24.12 0.19
CA LEU A 42 -35.96 24.26 -1.16
C LEU A 42 -37.04 23.87 -2.16
N ASP A 43 -37.18 24.66 -3.22
CA ASP A 43 -38.03 24.30 -4.35
C ASP A 43 -37.47 23.07 -5.10
N LEU A 44 -38.35 22.29 -5.73
CA LEU A 44 -37.99 21.08 -6.48
C LEU A 44 -36.98 21.36 -7.59
N THR A 45 -37.03 22.55 -8.21
CA THR A 45 -36.06 22.95 -9.24
C THR A 45 -34.66 23.19 -8.65
N GLN A 46 -34.58 23.72 -7.44
CA GLN A 46 -33.32 23.94 -6.73
C GLN A 46 -32.75 22.61 -6.23
N LEU A 47 -33.59 21.72 -5.71
CA LEU A 47 -33.21 20.34 -5.39
C LEU A 47 -32.69 19.61 -6.63
N GLY A 48 -33.37 19.74 -7.77
CA GLY A 48 -32.92 19.18 -9.05
C GLY A 48 -31.58 19.77 -9.52
N ALA A 49 -31.35 21.07 -9.33
CA ALA A 49 -30.08 21.71 -9.66
C ALA A 49 -28.94 21.28 -8.72
N PHE A 50 -29.21 21.11 -7.42
CA PHE A 50 -28.23 20.56 -6.46
C PHE A 50 -27.91 19.11 -6.76
N ASP A 51 -28.91 18.28 -7.05
CA ASP A 51 -28.68 16.90 -7.45
C ASP A 51 -27.92 16.85 -8.77
N SER A 52 -28.28 17.65 -9.78
CA SER A 52 -27.54 17.77 -11.04
C SER A 52 -26.10 18.26 -10.86
N ALA A 53 -25.84 19.19 -9.93
CA ALA A 53 -24.49 19.66 -9.63
C ALA A 53 -23.68 18.62 -8.84
N ARG A 54 -24.33 17.84 -7.97
CA ARG A 54 -23.73 16.71 -7.26
C ARG A 54 -23.43 15.55 -8.22
N HIS A 55 -24.39 15.20 -9.07
CA HIS A 55 -24.23 14.23 -10.16
C HIS A 55 -23.16 14.72 -11.13
N GLY A 56 -23.16 16.00 -11.49
CA GLY A 56 -22.15 16.65 -12.30
C GLY A 56 -20.76 16.56 -11.68
N ARG A 57 -20.61 16.77 -10.36
CA ARG A 57 -19.34 16.51 -9.64
C ARG A 57 -18.97 15.05 -9.53
N MET A 58 -19.94 14.13 -9.52
CA MET A 58 -19.70 12.69 -9.50
C MET A 58 -19.31 12.17 -10.90
N LEU A 59 -19.82 12.80 -11.95
CA LEU A 59 -19.45 12.54 -13.35
C LEU A 59 -18.17 13.30 -13.76
N GLN A 60 -17.88 14.44 -13.13
CA GLN A 60 -16.63 15.21 -13.27
C GLN A 60 -15.54 14.76 -12.29
N SER A 61 -15.86 13.97 -11.25
CA SER A 61 -14.83 13.24 -10.53
C SER A 61 -14.27 12.27 -11.55
N HIS A 62 -13.03 12.51 -11.98
CA HIS A 62 -12.26 11.61 -12.83
C HIS A 62 -12.64 10.17 -12.53
N VAL A 63 -13.02 9.39 -13.55
CA VAL A 63 -13.33 7.97 -13.43
C VAL A 63 -12.31 7.35 -12.50
N HIS A 64 -12.68 7.14 -11.23
CA HIS A 64 -11.85 6.47 -10.26
C HIS A 64 -11.95 5.01 -10.68
N GLY A 65 -11.00 4.57 -11.51
CA GLY A 65 -10.97 3.21 -11.99
C GLY A 65 -10.95 2.27 -10.79
N ALA A 66 -11.79 1.24 -10.83
CA ALA A 66 -11.64 0.08 -9.98
C ALA A 66 -11.01 -1.02 -10.84
N PHE A 67 -9.92 -1.60 -10.35
CA PHE A 67 -9.20 -2.68 -11.03
C PHE A 67 -9.46 -3.97 -10.27
N SER A 68 -10.12 -4.91 -10.93
CA SER A 68 -10.45 -6.20 -10.34
C SER A 68 -9.45 -7.26 -10.75
N PHE A 69 -8.98 -8.03 -9.78
CA PHE A 69 -8.11 -9.17 -10.01
C PHE A 69 -8.75 -10.42 -9.39
N PRO A 70 -8.91 -11.51 -10.16
CA PRO A 70 -9.40 -12.76 -9.60
C PRO A 70 -8.41 -13.27 -8.56
N VAL A 71 -8.96 -13.86 -7.50
CA VAL A 71 -8.19 -14.51 -6.45
C VAL A 71 -8.42 -16.00 -6.54
N GLU A 72 -7.33 -16.73 -6.40
CA GLU A 72 -7.32 -18.17 -6.28
C GLU A 72 -6.70 -18.56 -4.94
N ARG A 73 -6.95 -19.80 -4.51
CA ARG A 73 -6.46 -20.33 -3.24
C ARG A 73 -5.45 -21.44 -3.51
N GLY A 74 -4.28 -21.36 -2.87
CA GLY A 74 -3.25 -22.39 -2.95
C GLY A 74 -3.77 -23.75 -2.51
N THR A 75 -3.46 -24.78 -3.30
CA THR A 75 -3.83 -26.18 -3.00
C THR A 75 -2.92 -26.82 -1.97
N ASN A 76 -1.80 -26.19 -1.61
CA ASN A 76 -0.92 -26.68 -0.56
C ASN A 76 -1.64 -26.62 0.80
N PRO A 77 -1.86 -27.78 1.47
CA PRO A 77 -2.59 -27.84 2.73
C PRO A 77 -1.89 -27.13 3.89
N ILE A 78 -0.57 -26.91 3.81
CA ILE A 78 0.24 -26.27 4.85
C ILE A 78 0.06 -24.76 4.84
N SER A 79 -0.08 -24.14 3.66
CA SER A 79 -0.05 -22.68 3.54
C SER A 79 -1.42 -22.04 3.29
N ARG A 80 -2.37 -22.70 2.60
CA ARG A 80 -3.74 -22.18 2.28
C ARG A 80 -3.77 -20.68 1.89
N ILE A 81 -2.71 -20.20 1.24
CA ILE A 81 -2.49 -18.79 0.90
C ILE A 81 -3.33 -18.39 -0.31
N TYR A 82 -3.79 -17.13 -0.34
CA TYR A 82 -4.48 -16.56 -1.50
C TYR A 82 -3.48 -15.91 -2.46
N TYR A 83 -3.66 -16.16 -3.75
CA TYR A 83 -2.84 -15.58 -4.81
C TYR A 83 -3.70 -14.94 -5.88
N THR A 84 -3.08 -14.04 -6.64
CA THR A 84 -3.67 -13.43 -7.83
C THR A 84 -2.66 -13.43 -8.97
N THR A 85 -3.13 -13.27 -10.19
CA THR A 85 -2.29 -13.28 -11.39
C THR A 85 -2.13 -11.87 -11.91
N LEU A 86 -0.88 -11.40 -11.98
CA LEU A 86 -0.52 -10.12 -12.59
C LEU A 86 0.08 -10.34 -13.97
N GLN A 87 -0.30 -9.50 -14.93
CA GLN A 87 0.32 -9.47 -16.25
C GLN A 87 1.35 -8.34 -16.30
N ILE A 88 2.63 -8.68 -16.38
CA ILE A 88 3.75 -7.72 -16.30
C ILE A 88 4.59 -7.78 -17.59
N GLY A 89 4.97 -6.61 -18.09
CA GLY A 89 5.91 -6.44 -19.19
C GLY A 89 5.29 -6.23 -20.58
N THR A 90 6.16 -6.03 -21.57
CA THR A 90 5.79 -5.92 -22.99
C THR A 90 6.65 -6.86 -23.84
N PRO A 91 6.11 -7.99 -24.34
CA PRO A 91 4.70 -8.42 -24.22
C PRO A 91 4.33 -8.84 -22.79
N PRO A 92 3.03 -8.76 -22.40
CA PRO A 92 2.59 -9.14 -21.06
C PRO A 92 2.84 -10.63 -20.76
N ARG A 93 3.37 -10.91 -19.56
CA ARG A 93 3.57 -12.27 -19.03
C ARG A 93 2.89 -12.41 -17.67
N GLU A 94 2.33 -13.58 -17.41
CA GLU A 94 1.59 -13.86 -16.17
C GLU A 94 2.51 -14.27 -15.01
N PHE A 95 2.26 -13.68 -13.85
CA PHE A 95 2.96 -13.93 -12.59
C PHE A 95 1.95 -14.16 -11.47
N ASN A 96 1.96 -15.35 -10.88
CA ASN A 96 1.14 -15.68 -9.72
C ASN A 96 1.81 -15.13 -8.46
N VAL A 97 1.19 -14.14 -7.85
CA VAL A 97 1.72 -13.46 -6.67
C VAL A 97 0.82 -13.69 -5.46
N VAL A 98 1.45 -13.92 -4.31
CA VAL A 98 0.74 -14.04 -3.03
C VAL A 98 0.23 -12.67 -2.59
N ILE A 99 -0.98 -12.65 -2.06
CA ILE A 99 -1.61 -11.44 -1.51
C ILE A 99 -1.18 -11.28 -0.06
N ASP A 100 -0.50 -10.19 0.26
CA ASP A 100 0.04 -9.97 1.59
C ASP A 100 -0.31 -8.56 2.12
N THR A 101 -1.20 -8.49 3.10
CA THR A 101 -1.54 -7.23 3.78
C THR A 101 -0.53 -6.84 4.87
N GLY A 102 0.48 -7.69 5.09
CA GLY A 102 1.58 -7.52 6.04
C GLY A 102 2.80 -6.80 5.46
N SER A 103 3.02 -6.85 4.15
CA SER A 103 4.15 -6.19 3.47
C SER A 103 3.71 -5.06 2.53
N ASP A 104 4.64 -4.17 2.17
CA ASP A 104 4.37 -2.92 1.45
C ASP A 104 4.98 -2.85 0.04
N VAL A 105 5.57 -3.96 -0.44
CA VAL A 105 6.27 -4.03 -1.73
C VAL A 105 5.68 -5.13 -2.60
N LEU A 106 5.32 -4.79 -3.85
CA LEU A 106 5.17 -5.78 -4.91
C LEU A 106 6.56 -6.24 -5.35
N TRP A 107 6.79 -7.54 -5.40
CA TRP A 107 8.00 -8.11 -6.00
C TRP A 107 7.73 -9.44 -6.70
N VAL A 108 8.59 -9.76 -7.67
CA VAL A 108 8.59 -11.03 -8.41
C VAL A 108 10.00 -11.59 -8.49
N SER A 109 10.12 -12.92 -8.56
CA SER A 109 11.39 -13.61 -8.76
C SER A 109 11.95 -13.31 -10.14
N CYS A 110 13.20 -12.85 -10.22
CA CYS A 110 13.87 -12.57 -11.48
C CYS A 110 14.83 -13.67 -11.92
N ILE A 111 15.15 -13.73 -13.22
CA ILE A 111 16.01 -14.78 -13.81
C ILE A 111 17.39 -14.92 -13.14
N SER A 112 17.89 -13.87 -12.48
CA SER A 112 19.16 -13.88 -11.77
C SER A 112 19.05 -14.39 -10.32
N CYS A 113 17.93 -14.98 -9.94
CA CYS A 113 17.66 -15.28 -8.54
C CYS A 113 18.46 -16.48 -8.00
N VAL A 114 19.12 -16.25 -6.87
CA VAL A 114 19.81 -17.26 -6.07
C VAL A 114 18.93 -17.68 -4.90
N GLY A 115 18.83 -18.98 -4.64
CA GLY A 115 17.96 -19.51 -3.58
C GLY A 115 16.47 -19.46 -3.92
N CYS A 116 16.11 -19.06 -5.14
CA CYS A 116 14.76 -19.22 -5.65
C CYS A 116 14.51 -20.69 -6.07
N PRO A 117 13.35 -21.24 -5.74
CA PRO A 117 12.92 -22.56 -6.21
C PRO A 117 12.81 -22.57 -7.73
N LEU A 118 13.32 -23.65 -8.37
CA LEU A 118 13.44 -23.75 -9.83
C LEU A 118 12.24 -24.43 -10.50
N GLN A 119 11.35 -25.07 -9.73
CA GLN A 119 10.20 -25.79 -10.28
C GLN A 119 8.96 -24.91 -10.28
N ASN A 120 8.24 -24.90 -11.41
CA ASN A 120 6.96 -24.21 -11.61
C ASN A 120 6.99 -22.69 -11.43
N VAL A 121 8.16 -22.06 -11.35
CA VAL A 121 8.31 -20.61 -11.17
C VAL A 121 8.47 -19.89 -12.51
N THR A 122 7.59 -18.91 -12.76
CA THR A 122 7.80 -17.94 -13.85
C THR A 122 8.76 -16.86 -13.36
N PHE A 123 9.98 -16.86 -13.88
CA PHE A 123 10.94 -15.79 -13.60
C PHE A 123 10.72 -14.60 -14.53
N PHE A 124 10.74 -13.41 -13.94
CA PHE A 124 10.73 -12.15 -14.68
C PHE A 124 12.12 -11.91 -15.28
N ASP A 125 12.16 -11.67 -16.59
CA ASP A 125 13.37 -11.29 -17.31
C ASP A 125 13.24 -9.82 -17.75
N PRO A 126 13.94 -8.89 -17.08
CA PRO A 126 13.99 -7.49 -17.48
C PRO A 126 14.45 -7.28 -18.93
N GLY A 127 15.32 -8.16 -19.46
CA GLY A 127 15.83 -8.07 -20.83
C GLY A 127 14.82 -8.52 -21.89
N ALA A 128 13.80 -9.29 -21.49
CA ALA A 128 12.77 -9.78 -22.40
C ALA A 128 11.55 -8.84 -22.51
N SER A 129 11.49 -7.77 -21.71
CA SER A 129 10.41 -6.79 -21.74
C SER A 129 10.90 -5.46 -22.31
N SER A 130 10.29 -5.02 -23.41
CA SER A 130 10.63 -3.76 -24.08
C SER A 130 10.25 -2.50 -23.28
N SER A 131 9.41 -2.64 -22.25
CA SER A 131 8.98 -1.55 -21.37
C SER A 131 9.68 -1.54 -20.00
N ALA A 132 10.60 -2.49 -19.75
CA ALA A 132 11.33 -2.58 -18.49
C ALA A 132 12.37 -1.46 -18.35
N VAL A 133 12.36 -0.77 -17.21
CA VAL A 133 13.28 0.33 -16.88
C VAL A 133 13.88 0.08 -15.50
N LYS A 134 15.19 -0.20 -15.45
CA LYS A 134 15.95 -0.26 -14.19
C LYS A 134 15.98 1.12 -13.54
N LEU A 135 15.67 1.17 -12.24
CA LEU A 135 15.63 2.45 -11.53
C LEU A 135 16.99 2.74 -10.90
N ALA A 136 17.53 3.91 -11.24
CA ALA A 136 18.64 4.51 -10.53
C ALA A 136 18.13 5.22 -9.28
N CYS A 137 18.97 5.38 -8.26
CA CYS A 137 18.56 6.09 -7.04
C CYS A 137 18.11 7.53 -7.28
N SER A 138 18.59 8.19 -8.33
CA SER A 138 18.18 9.54 -8.70
C SER A 138 16.79 9.63 -9.35
N ASP A 139 16.13 8.49 -9.63
CA ASP A 139 14.81 8.48 -10.24
C ASP A 139 13.77 9.11 -9.29
N LYS A 140 12.91 9.97 -9.81
CA LYS A 140 11.89 10.67 -9.01
C LYS A 140 10.81 9.73 -8.46
N ARG A 141 10.67 8.54 -9.06
CA ARG A 141 9.79 7.46 -8.57
C ARG A 141 10.38 6.77 -7.35
N CYS A 142 11.69 6.90 -7.11
CA CYS A 142 12.35 6.42 -5.91
C CYS A 142 12.15 7.44 -4.79
N PHE A 143 11.57 7.01 -3.66
CA PHE A 143 11.26 7.89 -2.55
C PHE A 143 12.51 8.29 -1.76
N SER A 144 12.56 9.55 -1.33
CA SER A 144 13.70 10.26 -0.71
C SER A 144 14.35 9.56 0.49
N ASP A 145 13.68 8.63 1.16
CA ASP A 145 14.27 7.86 2.27
C ASP A 145 15.27 6.79 1.80
N LEU A 146 15.21 6.41 0.51
CA LEU A 146 16.15 5.49 -0.14
C LEU A 146 17.36 6.22 -0.77
N HIS A 147 17.38 7.56 -0.77
CA HIS A 147 18.37 8.38 -1.49
C HIS A 147 19.71 8.60 -0.76
N LYS A 148 19.92 8.01 0.42
CA LYS A 148 21.05 8.40 1.28
C LYS A 148 22.42 7.80 0.91
N LYS A 149 22.55 7.06 -0.20
CA LYS A 149 23.85 6.54 -0.64
C LYS A 149 24.18 6.97 -2.07
N SER A 150 25.11 7.91 -2.19
CA SER A 150 25.79 8.24 -3.44
C SER A 150 26.50 7.00 -3.99
N GLY A 151 26.11 6.55 -5.20
CA GLY A 151 26.70 5.38 -5.87
C GLY A 151 25.75 4.22 -6.16
N CYS A 152 24.48 4.29 -5.71
CA CYS A 152 23.53 3.21 -5.89
C CYS A 152 22.92 3.18 -7.31
N SER A 153 23.41 2.25 -8.12
CA SER A 153 22.70 1.75 -9.31
C SER A 153 22.95 0.24 -9.41
N PRO A 154 21.92 -0.61 -9.32
CA PRO A 154 20.49 -0.28 -9.21
C PRO A 154 20.02 0.03 -7.78
N LEU A 155 18.83 0.63 -7.62
CA LEU A 155 18.24 0.85 -6.30
C LEU A 155 17.83 -0.48 -5.67
N GLU A 156 18.44 -0.84 -4.54
CA GLU A 156 18.20 -2.10 -3.84
C GLU A 156 16.92 -2.09 -2.99
N TYR A 157 16.33 -3.26 -2.79
CA TYR A 157 15.28 -3.51 -1.82
C TYR A 157 15.55 -4.79 -1.05
N LYS A 158 15.05 -4.84 0.19
CA LYS A 158 15.06 -6.03 1.05
C LYS A 158 13.77 -6.07 1.87
N VAL A 159 13.13 -7.23 1.92
CA VAL A 159 11.95 -7.50 2.75
C VAL A 159 12.25 -8.72 3.62
N GLU A 160 12.00 -8.60 4.91
CA GLU A 160 12.10 -9.69 5.89
C GLU A 160 10.71 -9.95 6.46
N TYR A 161 10.31 -11.23 6.49
CA TYR A 161 8.99 -11.67 6.93
C TYR A 161 9.02 -12.14 8.39
N SER A 162 7.84 -12.24 8.99
CA SER A 162 7.67 -12.64 10.40
C SER A 162 8.13 -14.07 10.70
N ASP A 163 8.24 -14.91 9.68
CA ASP A 163 8.77 -16.28 9.77
C ASP A 163 10.32 -16.33 9.71
N GLY A 164 10.98 -15.17 9.63
CA GLY A 164 12.43 -15.02 9.52
C GLY A 164 12.98 -15.26 8.12
N SER A 165 12.13 -15.55 7.15
CA SER A 165 12.52 -15.61 5.74
C SER A 165 12.71 -14.20 5.17
N PHE A 166 13.53 -14.05 4.13
CA PHE A 166 13.73 -12.76 3.50
C PHE A 166 13.98 -12.87 2.01
N THR A 167 13.66 -11.79 1.31
CA THR A 167 13.93 -11.60 -0.11
C THR A 167 14.65 -10.27 -0.33
N SER A 168 15.55 -10.22 -1.30
CA SER A 168 16.21 -8.97 -1.70
C SER A 168 16.46 -8.92 -3.20
N GLY A 169 16.72 -7.71 -3.69
CA GLY A 169 17.07 -7.47 -5.08
C GLY A 169 17.08 -5.98 -5.37
N TYR A 170 16.55 -5.60 -6.52
CA TYR A 170 16.50 -4.20 -6.95
C TYR A 170 15.14 -3.80 -7.49
N TYR A 171 14.80 -2.51 -7.36
CA TYR A 171 13.58 -1.98 -7.96
C TYR A 171 13.73 -1.79 -9.47
N ILE A 172 12.68 -2.18 -10.18
CA ILE A 172 12.50 -1.95 -11.60
C ILE A 172 11.13 -1.33 -11.82
N SER A 173 10.96 -0.61 -12.93
CA SER A 173 9.65 -0.19 -13.40
C SER A 173 9.29 -0.93 -14.68
N ASP A 174 8.07 -1.44 -14.76
CA ASP A 174 7.51 -2.02 -15.99
C ASP A 174 5.98 -1.84 -16.00
N LEU A 175 5.33 -2.13 -17.13
CA LEU A 175 3.89 -2.06 -17.28
C LEU A 175 3.23 -3.26 -16.61
N ILE A 176 2.20 -2.99 -15.80
CA ILE A 176 1.25 -4.02 -15.33
C ILE A 176 -0.06 -3.79 -16.06
N SER A 177 -0.58 -4.85 -16.66
CA SER A 177 -1.88 -4.86 -17.35
C SER A 177 -2.99 -5.29 -16.42
N PHE A 178 -4.14 -4.63 -16.53
CA PHE A 178 -5.31 -4.88 -15.69
C PHE A 178 -6.60 -4.53 -16.44
N GLU A 179 -7.71 -5.04 -15.93
CA GLU A 179 -9.04 -4.71 -16.43
C GLU A 179 -9.63 -3.57 -15.62
N THR A 180 -9.93 -2.45 -16.28
CA THR A 180 -10.62 -1.31 -15.70
C THR A 180 -12.12 -1.53 -15.82
N VAL A 181 -12.82 -1.55 -14.69
CA VAL A 181 -14.29 -1.56 -14.68
C VAL A 181 -14.78 -0.12 -14.87
N MET A 182 -15.31 0.22 -16.04
CA MET A 182 -15.84 1.57 -16.33
C MET A 182 -17.35 1.68 -16.07
N SER A 183 -18.10 0.59 -16.26
CA SER A 183 -19.53 0.46 -15.92
C SER A 183 -19.88 -1.03 -15.77
N SER A 184 -21.12 -1.35 -15.39
CA SER A 184 -21.53 -2.72 -15.02
C SER A 184 -21.23 -3.81 -16.05
N ASN A 185 -21.01 -3.46 -17.33
CA ASN A 185 -20.75 -4.40 -18.43
C ASN A 185 -19.56 -4.02 -19.34
N LEU A 186 -18.75 -3.02 -18.99
CA LEU A 186 -17.61 -2.57 -19.81
C LEU A 186 -16.31 -2.69 -19.02
N THR A 187 -15.55 -3.72 -19.36
CA THR A 187 -14.15 -3.88 -18.95
C THR A 187 -13.25 -3.44 -20.11
N VAL A 188 -12.28 -2.58 -19.81
CA VAL A 188 -11.26 -2.15 -20.77
C VAL A 188 -9.91 -2.62 -20.27
N LYS A 189 -9.17 -3.33 -21.13
CA LYS A 189 -7.77 -3.66 -20.85
C LYS A 189 -6.96 -2.37 -20.85
N SER A 190 -6.33 -2.09 -19.72
CA SER A 190 -5.46 -0.94 -19.53
C SER A 190 -4.13 -1.42 -18.97
N SER A 191 -3.13 -0.54 -18.99
CA SER A 191 -1.85 -0.80 -18.36
C SER A 191 -1.29 0.49 -17.80
N ALA A 192 -0.52 0.36 -16.74
CA ALA A 192 0.18 1.49 -16.13
C ALA A 192 1.58 1.05 -15.67
N PRO A 193 2.56 1.98 -15.63
CA PRO A 193 3.87 1.69 -15.08
C PRO A 193 3.77 1.51 -13.57
N PHE A 194 4.36 0.43 -13.07
CA PHE A 194 4.58 0.21 -11.64
C PHE A 194 6.05 0.04 -11.35
N VAL A 195 6.46 0.48 -10.18
CA VAL A 195 7.73 0.16 -9.53
C VAL A 195 7.52 -1.08 -8.67
N PHE A 196 8.34 -2.10 -8.87
CA PHE A 196 8.30 -3.33 -8.08
C PHE A 196 9.70 -3.92 -7.90
N GLY A 197 9.84 -4.80 -6.92
CA GLY A 197 11.07 -5.51 -6.64
C GLY A 197 11.32 -6.64 -7.64
N CYS A 198 12.48 -6.62 -8.28
CA CYS A 198 13.04 -7.73 -9.02
C CYS A 198 13.93 -8.53 -8.06
N SER A 199 13.37 -9.61 -7.48
CA SER A 199 14.07 -10.43 -6.49
C SER A 199 15.20 -11.23 -7.13
N ASN A 200 16.40 -11.15 -6.54
CA ASN A 200 17.56 -11.93 -6.95
C ASN A 200 18.13 -12.82 -5.82
N LEU A 201 17.57 -12.77 -4.62
CA LEU A 201 18.01 -13.60 -3.50
C LEU A 201 16.84 -13.90 -2.58
N HIS A 202 16.56 -15.20 -2.38
CA HIS A 202 15.66 -15.70 -1.35
C HIS A 202 16.44 -16.46 -0.29
N ALA A 203 16.00 -16.38 0.97
CA ALA A 203 16.50 -17.21 2.06
C ALA A 203 15.41 -17.53 3.09
N GLY A 204 15.61 -18.61 3.85
CA GLY A 204 14.64 -19.10 4.83
C GLY A 204 13.52 -19.92 4.18
N LEU A 205 12.31 -19.88 4.74
CA LEU A 205 11.18 -20.70 4.29
C LEU A 205 10.81 -20.44 2.82
N ILE A 206 10.86 -19.19 2.33
CA ILE A 206 10.50 -18.88 0.93
C ILE A 206 11.44 -19.50 -0.12
N SER A 207 12.60 -20.01 0.29
CA SER A 207 13.55 -20.73 -0.58
C SER A 207 13.24 -22.23 -0.67
N LEU A 208 12.39 -22.76 0.20
CA LEU A 208 12.06 -24.18 0.20
C LEU A 208 11.05 -24.49 -0.92
N PRO A 209 11.18 -25.63 -1.62
CA PRO A 209 10.27 -26.00 -2.71
C PRO A 209 8.80 -26.11 -2.29
N GLU A 210 8.51 -26.46 -1.03
CA GLU A 210 7.13 -26.65 -0.54
C GLU A 210 6.40 -25.33 -0.27
N THR A 211 7.16 -24.28 0.07
CA THR A 211 6.68 -22.95 0.44
C THR A 211 7.10 -21.89 -0.57
N SER A 212 7.56 -22.33 -1.74
CA SER A 212 7.97 -21.50 -2.85
C SER A 212 6.83 -20.63 -3.36
N ILE A 213 7.13 -19.36 -3.63
CA ILE A 213 6.19 -18.43 -4.26
C ILE A 213 6.91 -17.66 -5.38
N HIS A 214 6.16 -17.23 -6.40
CA HIS A 214 6.76 -16.53 -7.55
C HIS A 214 6.88 -15.01 -7.33
N GLY A 215 6.20 -14.51 -6.31
CA GLY A 215 6.19 -13.11 -5.93
C GLY A 215 5.15 -12.85 -4.85
N ILE A 216 5.15 -11.62 -4.33
CA ILE A 216 4.15 -11.13 -3.39
C ILE A 216 3.67 -9.77 -3.88
N VAL A 217 2.35 -9.54 -3.83
CA VAL A 217 1.75 -8.21 -3.89
C VAL A 217 1.50 -7.71 -2.48
N GLY A 218 2.38 -6.82 -2.01
CA GLY A 218 2.22 -6.11 -0.75
C GLY A 218 1.06 -5.11 -0.80
N LEU A 219 0.10 -5.29 0.10
CA LEU A 219 -1.07 -4.43 0.30
C LEU A 219 -1.04 -3.72 1.66
N GLY A 220 0.04 -3.86 2.43
CA GLY A 220 0.31 -3.21 3.71
C GLY A 220 0.39 -1.69 3.64
N LYS A 221 1.20 -1.05 4.48
CA LYS A 221 1.33 0.42 4.51
C LYS A 221 2.70 0.84 3.97
N GLY A 222 2.73 1.70 2.96
CA GLY A 222 3.97 2.19 2.34
C GLY A 222 3.71 2.93 1.03
N ARG A 223 4.70 3.67 0.52
CA ARG A 223 4.49 4.47 -0.71
C ARG A 223 4.67 3.68 -2.01
N LEU A 224 5.30 2.50 -1.93
CA LEU A 224 5.56 1.60 -3.06
C LEU A 224 4.48 0.52 -3.22
N LEU A 225 3.46 0.50 -2.37
CA LEU A 225 2.35 -0.43 -2.52
C LEU A 225 1.56 -0.11 -3.80
N VAL A 226 0.98 -1.15 -4.41
CA VAL A 226 0.33 -1.07 -5.74
C VAL A 226 -0.79 -0.02 -5.78
N VAL A 227 -1.60 0.05 -4.73
CA VAL A 227 -2.70 1.01 -4.59
C VAL A 227 -2.22 2.48 -4.49
N SER A 228 -1.14 2.77 -3.76
CA SER A 228 -0.55 4.12 -3.70
C SER A 228 0.03 4.54 -5.03
N GLN A 229 0.63 3.61 -5.78
CA GLN A 229 1.13 3.88 -7.12
C GLN A 229 0.01 4.24 -8.10
N LEU A 230 -1.10 3.50 -8.07
CA LEU A 230 -2.31 3.84 -8.84
C LEU A 230 -2.87 5.22 -8.46
N SER A 231 -2.89 5.52 -7.17
CA SER A 231 -3.37 6.82 -6.67
C SER A 231 -2.48 7.99 -7.07
N SER A 232 -1.16 7.82 -7.01
CA SER A 232 -0.20 8.82 -7.46
C SER A 232 -0.32 9.14 -8.96
N GLN A 233 -0.76 8.16 -9.74
CA GLN A 233 -1.02 8.27 -11.19
C GLN A 233 -2.46 8.71 -11.50
N ARG A 234 -3.28 8.98 -10.47
CA ARG A 234 -4.70 9.39 -10.59
C ARG A 234 -5.58 8.35 -11.31
N LEU A 235 -5.19 7.08 -11.23
CA LEU A 235 -5.91 5.97 -11.86
C LEU A 235 -6.99 5.39 -10.93
N ALA A 236 -6.72 5.32 -9.63
CA ALA A 236 -7.66 4.87 -8.60
C ALA A 236 -7.42 5.61 -7.28
N PRO A 237 -8.42 5.74 -6.39
CA PRO A 237 -8.20 6.23 -5.04
C PRO A 237 -7.35 5.24 -4.25
N GLU A 238 -6.71 5.73 -3.17
CA GLU A 238 -5.86 4.91 -2.29
C GLU A 238 -6.69 4.03 -1.35
N VAL A 239 -7.49 3.12 -1.92
CA VAL A 239 -8.39 2.20 -1.22
C VAL A 239 -8.32 0.85 -1.94
N PHE A 240 -8.49 -0.24 -1.21
CA PHE A 240 -8.68 -1.56 -1.81
C PHE A 240 -9.68 -2.37 -0.98
N SER A 241 -10.25 -3.40 -1.62
CA SER A 241 -11.16 -4.36 -1.00
C SER A 241 -10.71 -5.78 -1.30
N LEU A 242 -10.82 -6.64 -0.29
CA LEU A 242 -10.58 -8.09 -0.41
C LEU A 242 -11.88 -8.82 -0.15
N CYS A 243 -12.35 -9.59 -1.13
CA CYS A 243 -13.48 -10.52 -0.97
C CYS A 243 -12.94 -11.93 -1.14
N LEU A 244 -12.63 -12.60 -0.03
CA LEU A 244 -12.01 -13.92 -0.02
C LEU A 244 -13.03 -14.99 0.39
N SER A 245 -13.12 -16.06 -0.39
CA SER A 245 -13.98 -17.21 -0.10
C SER A 245 -13.21 -18.25 0.71
N GLY A 246 -13.77 -18.63 1.87
CA GLY A 246 -13.20 -19.65 2.75
C GLY A 246 -13.63 -21.08 2.42
N GLY A 247 -14.58 -21.26 1.49
CA GLY A 247 -15.16 -22.55 1.10
C GLY A 247 -14.15 -23.54 0.50
N GLN A 248 -14.62 -24.73 0.14
CA GLN A 248 -13.75 -25.78 -0.43
C GLN A 248 -13.10 -25.36 -1.76
N GLU A 249 -13.84 -24.62 -2.60
CA GLU A 249 -13.33 -24.08 -3.86
C GLU A 249 -12.40 -22.87 -3.66
N GLY A 250 -12.46 -22.22 -2.48
CA GLY A 250 -11.68 -21.03 -2.20
C GLY A 250 -11.98 -19.87 -3.15
N GLY A 251 -10.94 -19.07 -3.45
CA GLY A 251 -10.98 -17.99 -4.43
C GLY A 251 -11.48 -16.65 -3.90
N GLY A 252 -11.83 -15.74 -4.80
CA GLY A 252 -12.30 -14.40 -4.46
C GLY A 252 -11.98 -13.33 -5.49
N VAL A 253 -11.99 -12.07 -5.06
CA VAL A 253 -11.59 -10.92 -5.88
C VAL A 253 -10.88 -9.88 -5.02
N ILE A 254 -9.80 -9.31 -5.58
CA ILE A 254 -9.20 -8.06 -5.09
C ILE A 254 -9.72 -6.94 -5.96
N ILE A 255 -10.12 -5.84 -5.34
CA ILE A 255 -10.43 -4.60 -6.04
C ILE A 255 -9.46 -3.53 -5.56
N LEU A 256 -8.66 -2.98 -6.48
CA LEU A 256 -7.82 -1.81 -6.23
C LEU A 256 -8.60 -0.57 -6.70
N GLY A 257 -8.87 0.34 -5.78
CA GLY A 257 -9.80 1.45 -5.96
C GLY A 257 -11.05 1.31 -5.10
N GLU A 258 -12.00 2.21 -5.31
CA GLU A 258 -13.18 2.31 -4.46
C GLU A 258 -14.29 1.36 -4.94
N ASN A 259 -14.70 0.43 -4.08
CA ASN A 259 -15.92 -0.35 -4.26
C ASN A 259 -16.88 -0.04 -3.10
N ARG A 260 -17.89 0.81 -3.35
CA ARG A 260 -18.89 1.18 -2.35
C ARG A 260 -19.98 0.12 -2.29
N LEU A 261 -19.90 -0.76 -1.29
CA LEU A 261 -20.97 -1.70 -0.99
C LEU A 261 -21.98 -1.06 0.00
N PRO A 262 -23.29 -1.24 -0.24
CA PRO A 262 -24.29 -0.81 0.74
C PRO A 262 -24.08 -1.55 2.06
N ASN A 263 -24.30 -0.86 3.18
CA ASN A 263 -24.16 -1.41 4.55
C ASN A 263 -22.72 -1.74 4.98
N THR A 264 -21.69 -1.14 4.37
CA THR A 264 -20.31 -1.27 4.85
C THR A 264 -20.19 -0.67 6.26
N VAL A 265 -19.69 -1.46 7.21
CA VAL A 265 -19.40 -1.02 8.58
C VAL A 265 -17.94 -0.61 8.68
N TYR A 266 -17.66 0.50 9.37
CA TYR A 266 -16.32 1.07 9.46
C TYR A 266 -15.81 1.08 10.90
N THR A 267 -14.50 0.86 11.05
CA THR A 267 -13.76 1.09 12.29
C THR A 267 -12.47 1.86 11.99
N PRO A 268 -12.02 2.79 12.85
CA PRO A 268 -10.78 3.52 12.62
C PRO A 268 -9.55 2.60 12.65
N LEU A 269 -8.70 2.73 11.64
CA LEU A 269 -7.35 2.16 11.67
C LEU A 269 -6.46 2.91 12.66
N VAL A 270 -5.61 2.18 13.38
CA VAL A 270 -4.55 2.77 14.21
C VAL A 270 -3.43 3.27 13.30
N ARG A 271 -3.31 4.61 13.18
CA ARG A 271 -2.42 5.25 12.20
C ARG A 271 -0.93 5.08 12.51
N SER A 272 -0.55 5.05 13.79
CA SER A 272 0.85 4.98 14.23
C SER A 272 1.48 3.58 14.15
N GLN A 273 0.75 2.58 13.68
CA GLN A 273 1.22 1.20 13.53
C GLN A 273 1.71 0.92 12.11
N THR A 274 2.71 0.03 12.00
CA THR A 274 3.31 -0.41 10.73
C THR A 274 2.35 -1.24 9.88
N HIS A 275 1.44 -1.98 10.50
CA HIS A 275 0.44 -2.81 9.83
C HIS A 275 -0.97 -2.23 9.96
N TYR A 276 -1.96 -2.87 9.33
CA TYR A 276 -3.37 -2.54 9.55
C TYR A 276 -3.85 -3.07 10.90
N ASN A 277 -3.86 -2.18 11.89
CA ASN A 277 -4.32 -2.49 13.23
C ASN A 277 -5.66 -1.79 13.50
N VAL A 278 -6.56 -2.50 14.20
CA VAL A 278 -7.84 -1.99 14.70
C VAL A 278 -7.93 -2.26 16.20
N ASN A 279 -8.68 -1.44 16.92
CA ASN A 279 -8.89 -1.63 18.36
C ASN A 279 -10.09 -2.55 18.61
N LEU A 280 -9.84 -3.78 19.02
CA LEU A 280 -10.88 -4.68 19.53
C LEU A 280 -11.22 -4.29 20.97
N LYS A 281 -12.48 -3.91 21.24
CA LYS A 281 -12.93 -3.49 22.57
C LYS A 281 -13.33 -4.67 23.44
N THR A 282 -14.18 -5.54 22.90
CA THR A 282 -14.71 -6.72 23.57
C THR A 282 -14.91 -7.82 22.53
N PHE A 283 -14.88 -9.07 22.98
CA PHE A 283 -15.37 -10.22 22.23
C PHE A 283 -16.35 -10.97 23.12
N ALA A 284 -17.39 -11.53 22.52
CA ALA A 284 -18.44 -12.27 23.18
C ALA A 284 -18.60 -13.62 22.48
N VAL A 285 -18.94 -14.66 23.23
CA VAL A 285 -19.20 -16.00 22.69
C VAL A 285 -20.48 -16.52 23.33
N ASN A 286 -21.51 -16.72 22.51
CA ASN A 286 -22.85 -17.16 22.93
C ASN A 286 -23.60 -16.17 23.86
N ASP A 287 -23.37 -14.87 23.69
CA ASP A 287 -24.15 -13.79 24.33
C ASP A 287 -25.34 -13.34 23.46
#